data_AF-A0A6P6HXY7-F1
#
_entry.id   AF-A0A6P6HXY7-F1
#
_cell.length_a   1.000
_cell.length_b   1.000
_cell.length_c   1.000
_cell.angle_alpha   90.00
_cell.angle_beta   90.00
_cell.angle_gamma   90.00
#
_symmetry.space_group_name_H-M   'P 1'
#
loop_
_entity.id
_entity.type
_entity.pdbx_description
1 polymer ?
#
loop_
_entity_poly.entity_id
_entity_poly.type
_entity_poly.pdbx_seq_one_letter_code
_entity_poly.pdbx_strand_id
1 'polypeptide(L)'
;MEMQPREQAATESPDSGGGEGRPPQVAGAQEARPEDRLTLLLRLKAQTKQQLLEYKSMLDASEEKTPEQIMQDKQIEAKIEDLENEIEEVKTAFEIKRLALHRMQLSAALKKNLEKINPQTSVLMDNMKHILKLNKLIMKSQQESWDLEEKLLDVRKKRLQLKQASESKLLEIQTEKNKQKDDLAIMENSDKIKTVQQNLQTEIQVTTVIQHVFQNLILGSKANWAEDSAFKEIVLQLEKNLTMIK
;
A
#
# COMPACT_ATOMS: atom_id res chain seq x y z
N MET A 1 -30.35 -16.71 -65.33
CA MET A 1 -29.61 -15.48 -65.02
C MET A 1 -28.17 -15.90 -64.74
N GLU A 2 -27.41 -16.29 -65.77
CA GLU A 2 -26.62 -15.40 -66.65
C GLU A 2 -25.58 -14.62 -65.85
N MET A 3 -24.32 -15.09 -65.83
CA MET A 3 -23.23 -14.81 -66.78
C MET A 3 -22.44 -13.55 -66.39
N GLN A 4 -21.17 -13.78 -66.02
CA GLN A 4 -20.02 -12.86 -66.21
C GLN A 4 -19.93 -12.43 -67.69
N PRO A 5 -19.25 -11.32 -68.11
CA PRO A 5 -17.77 -11.30 -68.08
C PRO A 5 -16.99 -9.94 -68.18
N ARG A 6 -15.67 -10.05 -67.92
CA ARG A 6 -14.43 -9.49 -68.53
C ARG A 6 -14.26 -8.06 -69.14
N GLU A 7 -13.01 -7.58 -68.97
CA GLU A 7 -12.12 -6.84 -69.92
C GLU A 7 -12.48 -5.37 -70.25
N GLN A 8 -11.60 -4.40 -70.57
CA GLN A 8 -10.26 -4.24 -71.20
C GLN A 8 -9.77 -2.79 -70.86
N ALA A 9 -8.48 -2.47 -70.62
CA ALA A 9 -7.37 -2.11 -71.52
C ALA A 9 -7.41 -0.73 -72.25
N ALA A 10 -6.30 0.04 -72.09
CA ALA A 10 -5.63 1.04 -72.98
C ALA A 10 -6.45 2.17 -73.65
N THR A 11 -5.97 3.39 -73.94
CA THR A 11 -4.85 3.88 -74.82
C THR A 11 -4.89 5.44 -74.68
N GLU A 12 -3.90 6.31 -74.94
CA GLU A 12 -3.16 6.58 -76.20
C GLU A 12 -2.18 7.80 -76.03
N SER A 13 -1.21 7.90 -76.96
CA SER A 13 -0.07 8.85 -77.11
C SER A 13 -0.47 10.22 -77.75
N PRO A 14 0.39 11.17 -78.27
CA PRO A 14 1.63 11.02 -79.08
C PRO A 14 2.78 12.09 -78.98
N ASP A 15 3.97 11.64 -79.43
CA ASP A 15 5.02 12.20 -80.33
C ASP A 15 5.49 13.69 -80.43
N SER A 16 6.81 13.80 -80.70
CA SER A 16 7.59 14.73 -81.54
C SER A 16 8.25 16.01 -80.99
N GLY A 17 9.58 16.08 -81.17
CA GLY A 17 10.39 17.31 -81.15
C GLY A 17 11.90 17.07 -80.93
N GLY A 18 12.69 17.00 -82.01
CA GLY A 18 14.15 16.78 -81.98
C GLY A 18 15.01 18.04 -81.78
N GLY A 19 16.34 17.85 -81.69
CA GLY A 19 17.32 18.95 -81.75
C GLY A 19 18.67 18.61 -81.11
N GLU A 20 19.72 18.63 -81.92
CA GLU A 20 21.10 18.23 -81.67
C GLU A 20 21.90 19.19 -80.75
N GLY A 21 22.94 18.66 -80.10
CA GLY A 21 23.98 19.45 -79.43
C GLY A 21 25.00 18.59 -78.64
N ARG A 22 26.08 18.17 -79.29
CA ARG A 22 27.25 17.50 -78.66
C ARG A 22 28.24 18.56 -78.07
N PRO A 23 29.29 18.15 -77.34
CA PRO A 23 29.50 18.21 -75.88
C PRO A 23 30.42 19.38 -75.44
N PRO A 24 30.82 19.44 -74.15
CA PRO A 24 32.26 19.45 -73.88
C PRO A 24 32.73 18.24 -73.08
N GLN A 25 33.90 17.76 -73.46
CA GLN A 25 34.56 16.55 -73.01
C GLN A 25 35.53 16.87 -71.85
N VAL A 26 35.60 15.92 -70.90
CA VAL A 26 36.74 15.55 -70.03
C VAL A 26 37.14 16.48 -68.86
N ALA A 27 37.04 15.96 -67.62
CA ALA A 27 38.22 15.60 -66.81
C ALA A 27 37.85 15.02 -65.42
N GLY A 28 38.30 13.79 -65.13
CA GLY A 28 38.57 13.35 -63.75
C GLY A 28 37.62 12.34 -63.08
N ALA A 29 37.33 11.19 -63.69
CA ALA A 29 36.84 10.03 -62.93
C ALA A 29 38.02 9.27 -62.34
N GLN A 30 38.38 9.59 -61.10
CA GLN A 30 39.36 8.83 -60.33
C GLN A 30 38.61 7.66 -59.67
N GLU A 31 38.86 6.43 -60.11
CA GLU A 31 38.36 5.22 -59.46
C GLU A 31 38.81 5.21 -57.99
N ALA A 32 37.88 5.40 -57.06
CA ALA A 32 38.13 5.30 -55.63
C ALA A 32 38.73 3.93 -55.31
N ARG A 33 39.86 3.91 -54.59
CA ARG A 33 40.62 2.70 -54.29
C ARG A 33 39.73 1.72 -53.50
N PRO A 34 39.94 0.40 -53.62
CA PRO A 34 39.18 -0.61 -52.85
C PRO A 34 39.24 -0.37 -51.32
N GLU A 35 40.35 0.20 -50.85
CA GLU A 35 40.59 0.60 -49.46
C GLU A 35 39.64 1.72 -49.00
N ASP A 36 39.29 2.67 -49.89
CA ASP A 36 38.33 3.74 -49.63
C ASP A 36 36.91 3.19 -49.54
N ARG A 37 36.57 2.18 -50.36
CA ARG A 37 35.28 1.47 -50.30
C ARG A 37 35.12 0.66 -49.03
N LEU A 38 36.17 -0.04 -48.57
CA LEU A 38 36.14 -0.79 -47.32
C LEU A 38 35.98 0.14 -46.11
N THR A 39 36.70 1.26 -46.11
CA THR A 39 36.60 2.29 -45.07
C THR A 39 35.21 2.91 -45.02
N LEU A 40 34.60 3.16 -46.19
CA LEU A 40 33.22 3.63 -46.30
C LEU A 40 32.23 2.59 -45.74
N LEU A 41 32.38 1.31 -46.06
CA LEU A 41 31.52 0.23 -45.54
C LEU A 41 31.62 0.07 -44.03
N LEU A 42 32.83 0.17 -43.46
CA LEU A 42 33.03 0.12 -42.01
C LEU A 42 32.38 1.32 -41.31
N ARG A 43 32.49 2.51 -41.90
CA ARG A 43 31.82 3.72 -41.41
C ARG A 43 30.30 3.58 -41.44
N LEU A 44 29.75 3.08 -42.55
CA LEU A 44 28.31 2.83 -42.69
C LEU A 44 27.83 1.81 -41.66
N LYS A 45 28.55 0.70 -41.46
CA LYS A 45 28.23 -0.29 -40.42
C LYS A 45 28.21 0.33 -39.02
N ALA A 46 29.18 1.18 -38.70
CA ALA A 46 29.22 1.87 -37.42
C ALA A 46 28.04 2.84 -37.27
N GLN A 47 27.71 3.61 -38.31
CA GLN A 47 26.54 4.49 -38.32
C GLN A 47 25.24 3.73 -38.15
N THR A 48 25.02 2.64 -38.89
CA THR A 48 23.79 1.85 -38.78
C THR A 48 23.66 1.22 -37.39
N LYS A 49 24.76 0.76 -36.79
CA LYS A 49 24.77 0.25 -35.41
C LYS A 49 24.39 1.35 -34.42
N GLN A 50 24.93 2.55 -34.60
CA GLN A 50 24.63 3.69 -33.76
C GLN A 50 23.16 4.11 -33.89
N GLN A 51 22.65 4.23 -35.11
CA GLN A 51 21.25 4.55 -35.37
C GLN A 51 20.31 3.51 -34.76
N LEU A 52 20.63 2.21 -34.88
CA LEU A 52 19.83 1.14 -34.29
C LEU A 52 19.80 1.23 -32.76
N LEU A 53 20.92 1.60 -32.13
CA LEU A 53 20.98 1.82 -30.68
C LEU A 53 20.16 3.06 -30.27
N GLU A 54 20.23 4.14 -31.03
CA GLU A 54 19.46 5.37 -30.80
C GLU A 54 17.96 5.13 -30.94
N TYR A 55 17.52 4.43 -32.01
CA TYR A 55 16.12 4.04 -32.18
C TYR A 55 15.64 3.09 -31.09
N LYS A 56 16.48 2.14 -30.67
CA LYS A 56 16.16 1.26 -29.55
C LYS A 56 16.01 2.05 -28.25
N SER A 57 16.93 2.96 -27.96
CA SER A 57 16.88 3.81 -26.75
C SER A 57 15.67 4.75 -26.78
N MET A 58 15.33 5.29 -27.95
CA MET A 58 14.12 6.09 -28.14
C MET A 58 12.86 5.26 -27.96
N LEU A 59 12.82 4.03 -28.48
CA LEU A 59 11.70 3.11 -28.27
C LEU A 59 11.55 2.78 -26.79
N ASP A 60 12.62 2.35 -26.12
CA ASP A 60 12.64 2.02 -24.70
C ASP A 60 12.27 3.24 -23.82
N ALA A 61 12.65 4.47 -24.23
CA ALA A 61 12.28 5.71 -23.53
C ALA A 61 10.87 6.21 -23.87
N SER A 62 10.34 5.86 -25.05
CA SER A 62 8.95 6.16 -25.46
C SER A 62 7.96 5.11 -24.98
N GLU A 63 8.44 3.93 -24.58
CA GLU A 63 7.73 2.93 -23.80
C GLU A 63 7.61 3.43 -22.36
N GLU A 64 7.02 4.61 -22.19
CA GLU A 64 6.49 5.04 -20.91
C GLU A 64 5.34 4.09 -20.60
N LYS A 65 5.65 3.03 -19.85
CA LYS A 65 4.65 2.06 -19.40
C LYS A 65 3.49 2.83 -18.81
N THR A 66 2.31 2.71 -19.42
CA THR A 66 1.11 3.37 -18.90
C THR A 66 0.87 2.92 -17.46
N PRO A 67 0.26 3.75 -16.59
CA PRO A 67 -0.05 3.38 -15.22
C PRO A 67 -0.77 2.04 -15.11
N GLU A 68 -1.65 1.72 -16.07
CA GLU A 68 -2.33 0.44 -16.21
C GLU A 68 -1.37 -0.73 -16.47
N GLN A 69 -0.38 -0.55 -17.35
CA GLN A 69 0.65 -1.55 -17.64
C GLN A 69 1.54 -1.80 -16.42
N ILE A 70 1.94 -0.74 -15.71
CA ILE A 70 2.72 -0.84 -14.47
C ILE A 70 1.92 -1.58 -13.38
N MET A 71 0.62 -1.32 -13.30
CA MET A 71 -0.26 -1.98 -12.33
C MET A 71 -0.47 -3.47 -12.67
N GLN A 72 -0.59 -3.81 -13.95
CA GLN A 72 -0.63 -5.21 -14.42
C GLN A 72 0.70 -5.93 -14.18
N ASP A 73 1.83 -5.30 -14.51
CA ASP A 73 3.17 -5.84 -14.28
C ASP A 73 3.38 -6.13 -12.78
N LYS A 74 3.00 -5.20 -11.89
CA LYS A 74 3.05 -5.42 -10.43
C LYS A 74 2.14 -6.56 -9.98
N GLN A 75 0.97 -6.71 -10.61
CA GLN A 75 0.06 -7.81 -10.29
C GLN A 75 0.62 -9.16 -10.76
N ILE A 76 1.31 -9.19 -11.90
CA ILE A 76 2.00 -10.38 -12.41
C ILE A 76 3.20 -10.71 -11.54
N GLU A 77 3.99 -9.72 -11.15
CA GLU A 77 5.15 -9.87 -10.27
C GLU A 77 4.75 -10.42 -8.89
N ALA A 78 3.68 -9.88 -8.30
CA ALA A 78 3.13 -10.42 -7.05
C ALA A 78 2.66 -11.88 -7.20
N LYS A 79 2.01 -12.23 -8.32
CA LYS A 79 1.61 -13.63 -8.59
C LYS A 79 2.80 -14.56 -8.80
N ILE A 80 3.88 -14.06 -9.41
CA ILE A 80 5.12 -14.84 -9.58
C ILE A 80 5.74 -15.09 -8.20
N GLU A 81 5.84 -14.07 -7.35
CA GLU A 81 6.35 -14.20 -5.98
C GLU A 81 5.52 -15.19 -5.16
N ASP A 82 4.18 -15.12 -5.25
CA ASP A 82 3.27 -16.07 -4.60
C ASP A 82 3.53 -17.52 -5.06
N LEU A 83 3.69 -17.73 -6.38
CA LEU A 83 3.96 -19.06 -6.96
C LEU A 83 5.36 -19.58 -6.59
N GLU A 84 6.37 -18.72 -6.56
CA GLU A 84 7.73 -19.09 -6.14
C GLU A 84 7.77 -19.51 -4.67
N ASN A 85 7.05 -18.79 -3.81
CA ASN A 85 6.88 -19.14 -2.41
C ASN A 85 6.17 -20.50 -2.26
N GLU A 86 5.08 -20.75 -3.00
CA GLU A 86 4.38 -22.05 -2.98
C GLU A 86 5.30 -23.19 -3.45
N ILE A 87 6.10 -22.98 -4.50
CA ILE A 87 7.06 -23.97 -5.00
C ILE A 87 8.11 -24.29 -3.93
N GLU A 88 8.69 -23.30 -3.26
CA GLU A 88 9.69 -23.55 -2.21
C GLU A 88 9.09 -24.20 -0.96
N GLU A 89 7.86 -23.85 -0.58
CA GLU A 89 7.13 -24.54 0.50
C GLU A 89 6.92 -26.02 0.18
N VAL A 90 6.40 -26.33 -1.01
CA VAL A 90 6.14 -27.70 -1.46
C VAL A 90 7.45 -28.50 -1.57
N LYS A 91 8.51 -27.90 -2.09
CA LYS A 91 9.84 -28.51 -2.22
C LYS A 91 10.44 -28.81 -0.85
N THR A 92 10.38 -27.88 0.09
CA THR A 92 10.84 -28.08 1.46
C THR A 92 10.07 -29.21 2.14
N ALA A 93 8.74 -29.22 2.01
CA ALA A 93 7.89 -30.28 2.54
C ALA A 93 8.21 -31.66 1.90
N PHE A 94 8.46 -31.70 0.59
CA PHE A 94 8.86 -32.91 -0.11
C PHE A 94 10.20 -33.46 0.40
N GLU A 95 11.22 -32.60 0.53
CA GLU A 95 12.54 -32.97 1.05
C GLU A 95 12.48 -33.55 2.46
N ILE A 96 11.70 -32.93 3.34
CA ILE A 96 11.47 -33.41 4.72
C ILE A 96 10.79 -34.78 4.70
N LYS A 97 9.71 -34.93 3.93
CA LYS A 97 8.99 -36.22 3.80
C LYS A 97 9.88 -37.31 3.21
N ARG A 98 10.70 -36.99 2.21
CA ARG A 98 11.66 -37.91 1.60
C ARG A 98 12.72 -38.36 2.60
N LEU A 99 13.27 -37.44 3.39
CA LEU A 99 14.24 -37.76 4.44
C LEU A 99 13.62 -38.67 5.50
N ALA A 100 12.40 -38.40 5.94
CA ALA A 100 11.68 -39.25 6.90
C ALA A 100 11.46 -40.66 6.34
N LEU A 101 11.05 -40.77 5.08
CA LEU A 101 10.86 -42.06 4.40
C LEU A 101 12.17 -42.85 4.30
N HIS A 102 13.27 -42.21 3.86
CA HIS A 102 14.58 -42.86 3.78
C HIS A 102 15.06 -43.35 5.14
N ARG A 103 14.87 -42.56 6.21
CA ARG A 103 15.20 -42.97 7.59
C ARG A 103 14.38 -44.19 8.03
N MET A 104 13.09 -44.24 7.69
CA MET A 104 12.22 -45.38 7.97
C MET A 104 12.65 -46.63 7.21
N GLN A 105 12.90 -46.50 5.90
CA GLN A 105 13.35 -47.61 5.05
C GLN A 105 14.69 -48.17 5.52
N LEU A 106 15.65 -47.30 5.84
CA LEU A 106 16.95 -47.71 6.39
C LEU A 106 16.75 -48.45 7.72
N SER A 107 15.92 -47.91 8.62
CA SER A 107 15.62 -48.56 9.91
C SER A 107 14.99 -49.94 9.74
N ALA A 108 14.07 -50.09 8.78
CA ALA A 108 13.42 -51.36 8.47
C ALA A 108 14.40 -52.38 7.87
N ALA A 109 15.25 -51.95 6.93
CA ALA A 109 16.28 -52.78 6.33
C ALA A 109 17.32 -53.25 7.37
N LEU A 110 17.75 -52.33 8.24
CA LEU A 110 18.63 -52.65 9.36
C LEU A 110 18.00 -53.67 10.29
N LYS A 111 16.73 -53.50 10.68
CA LYS A 111 16.00 -54.47 11.51
C LYS A 111 15.98 -55.88 10.88
N LYS A 112 15.64 -55.97 9.59
CA LYS A 112 15.58 -57.26 8.87
C LYS A 112 16.95 -57.93 8.75
N ASN A 113 18.01 -57.17 8.62
CA ASN A 113 19.38 -57.71 8.63
C ASN A 113 19.77 -58.22 10.02
N LEU A 114 19.36 -57.56 11.10
CA LEU A 114 19.65 -58.03 12.47
C LEU A 114 19.00 -59.37 12.80
N GLU A 115 17.78 -59.61 12.29
CA GLU A 115 17.07 -60.88 12.47
C GLU A 115 17.80 -62.08 11.83
N LYS A 116 18.81 -61.83 10.97
CA LYS A 116 19.54 -62.86 10.22
C LYS A 116 20.93 -63.23 10.77
N ILE A 117 21.49 -62.51 11.77
CA ILE A 117 22.90 -62.67 12.20
C ILE A 117 23.01 -63.39 13.56
N ASN A 118 23.96 -64.34 13.67
CA ASN A 118 24.26 -65.25 14.80
C ASN A 118 24.61 -64.52 16.14
N PRO A 119 24.63 -65.20 17.32
CA PRO A 119 24.66 -64.57 18.64
C PRO A 119 25.99 -63.89 19.03
N GLN A 120 27.07 -64.03 18.24
CA GLN A 120 28.35 -63.32 18.45
C GLN A 120 28.20 -61.79 18.30
N THR A 121 27.13 -61.33 17.67
CA THR A 121 26.79 -59.91 17.44
C THR A 121 25.89 -59.30 18.51
N SER A 122 25.74 -59.95 19.68
CA SER A 122 24.91 -59.50 20.81
C SER A 122 25.08 -58.01 21.15
N VAL A 123 26.32 -57.54 21.30
CA VAL A 123 26.61 -56.12 21.62
C VAL A 123 26.19 -55.17 20.49
N LEU A 124 26.38 -55.57 19.22
CA LEU A 124 25.93 -54.79 18.07
C LEU A 124 24.40 -54.74 18.00
N MET A 125 23.73 -55.84 18.32
CA MET A 125 22.27 -55.93 18.36
C MET A 125 21.68 -55.04 19.46
N ASP A 126 22.28 -55.04 20.65
CA ASP A 126 21.86 -54.20 21.77
C ASP A 126 22.09 -52.71 21.48
N ASN A 127 23.25 -52.35 20.91
CA ASN A 127 23.53 -50.99 20.45
C ASN A 127 22.53 -50.53 19.38
N MET A 128 22.23 -51.37 18.40
CA MET A 128 21.27 -51.04 17.34
C MET A 128 19.84 -50.91 17.87
N LYS A 129 19.43 -51.77 18.82
CA LYS A 129 18.15 -51.63 19.53
C LYS A 129 18.08 -50.32 20.31
N HIS A 130 19.18 -49.90 20.93
CA HIS A 130 19.28 -48.61 21.60
C HIS A 130 19.16 -47.43 20.62
N ILE A 131 19.86 -47.49 19.47
CA ILE A 131 19.76 -46.48 18.40
C ILE A 131 18.31 -46.35 17.89
N LEU A 132 17.60 -47.46 17.69
CA LEU A 132 16.19 -47.42 17.28
C LEU A 132 15.29 -46.78 18.34
N LYS A 133 15.50 -47.08 19.62
CA LYS A 133 14.78 -46.42 20.73
C LYS A 133 15.05 -44.93 20.74
N LEU A 134 16.32 -44.53 20.58
CA LEU A 134 16.72 -43.13 20.55
C LEU A 134 16.09 -42.40 19.36
N ASN A 135 16.14 -42.99 18.15
CA ASN A 135 15.49 -42.42 16.97
C ASN A 135 13.97 -42.24 17.16
N LYS A 136 13.30 -43.17 17.85
CA LYS A 136 11.89 -43.02 18.20
C LYS A 136 11.65 -41.83 19.12
N LEU A 137 12.50 -41.62 20.13
CA LEU A 137 12.42 -40.47 21.03
C LEU A 137 12.71 -39.16 20.30
N ILE A 138 13.73 -39.14 19.43
CA ILE A 138 14.08 -37.99 18.59
C ILE A 138 12.90 -37.62 17.69
N MET A 139 12.27 -38.58 17.03
CA MET A 139 11.08 -38.35 16.19
C MET A 139 9.92 -37.74 16.99
N LYS A 140 9.68 -38.23 18.21
CA LYS A 140 8.63 -37.70 19.09
C LYS A 140 8.92 -36.26 19.52
N SER A 141 10.15 -35.98 19.94
CA SER A 141 10.58 -34.63 20.33
C SER A 141 10.53 -33.66 19.14
N GLN A 142 10.91 -34.11 17.94
CA GLN A 142 10.78 -33.31 16.73
C GLN A 142 9.32 -32.96 16.46
N GLN A 143 8.42 -33.94 16.49
CA GLN A 143 6.98 -33.70 16.33
C GLN A 143 6.44 -32.68 17.34
N GLU A 144 6.79 -32.83 18.61
CA GLU A 144 6.37 -31.90 19.66
C GLU A 144 6.89 -30.48 19.42
N SER A 145 8.11 -30.32 18.89
CA SER A 145 8.65 -29.03 18.47
C SER A 145 7.87 -28.40 17.31
N TRP A 146 7.51 -29.18 16.29
CA TRP A 146 6.68 -28.71 15.17
C TRP A 146 5.30 -28.22 15.65
N ASP A 147 4.63 -29.01 16.50
CA ASP A 147 3.33 -28.64 17.06
C ASP A 147 3.39 -27.35 17.90
N LEU A 148 4.50 -27.13 18.62
CA LEU A 148 4.73 -25.90 19.38
C LEU A 148 5.03 -24.71 18.48
N GLU A 149 5.79 -24.90 17.41
CA GLU A 149 6.12 -23.86 16.44
C GLU A 149 4.87 -23.39 15.66
N GLU A 150 3.99 -24.31 15.30
CA GLU A 150 2.69 -24.00 14.70
C GLU A 150 1.83 -23.13 15.64
N LYS A 151 1.72 -23.53 16.91
CA LYS A 151 1.01 -22.73 17.94
C LYS A 151 1.64 -21.36 18.13
N LEU A 152 2.97 -21.26 18.08
CA LEU A 152 3.69 -19.99 18.17
C LEU A 152 3.38 -19.07 16.99
N LEU A 153 3.29 -19.62 15.77
CA LEU A 153 2.89 -18.90 14.57
C LEU A 153 1.46 -18.36 14.68
N ASP A 154 0.51 -19.16 15.15
CA ASP A 154 -0.87 -18.71 15.37
C ASP A 154 -0.95 -17.55 16.38
N VAL A 155 -0.20 -17.64 17.50
CA VAL A 155 -0.12 -16.55 18.47
C VAL A 155 0.50 -15.29 17.87
N ARG A 156 1.53 -15.41 17.03
CA ARG A 156 2.14 -14.26 16.33
C ARG A 156 1.14 -13.62 15.37
N LYS A 157 0.37 -14.42 14.62
CA LYS A 157 -0.68 -13.96 13.71
C LYS A 157 -1.78 -13.20 14.44
N LYS A 158 -2.31 -13.76 15.53
CA LYS A 158 -3.33 -13.11 16.38
C LYS A 158 -2.81 -11.79 16.97
N ARG A 159 -1.56 -11.76 17.43
CA ARG A 159 -0.93 -10.54 17.95
C ARG A 159 -0.82 -9.44 16.89
N LEU A 160 -0.46 -9.81 15.67
CA LEU A 160 -0.37 -8.86 14.56
C LEU A 160 -1.74 -8.27 14.22
N GLN A 161 -2.77 -9.11 14.10
CA GLN A 161 -4.15 -8.67 13.86
C GLN A 161 -4.65 -7.72 14.95
N LEU A 162 -4.37 -8.03 16.23
CA LEU A 162 -4.73 -7.16 17.34
C LEU A 162 -4.01 -5.80 17.26
N LYS A 163 -2.72 -5.79 16.88
CA LYS A 163 -1.96 -4.54 16.71
C LYS A 163 -2.56 -3.67 15.62
N GLN A 164 -2.89 -4.25 14.48
CA GLN A 164 -3.54 -3.55 13.36
C GLN A 164 -4.92 -3.00 13.76
N ALA A 165 -5.73 -3.79 14.46
CA ALA A 165 -7.05 -3.36 14.94
C ALA A 165 -6.92 -2.21 15.97
N SER A 166 -5.95 -2.28 16.88
CA SER A 166 -5.66 -1.23 17.85
C SER A 166 -5.22 0.07 17.17
N GLU A 167 -4.38 -0.03 16.13
CA GLU A 167 -3.92 1.13 15.35
C GLU A 167 -5.08 1.79 14.61
N SER A 168 -5.94 0.99 13.95
CA SER A 168 -7.15 1.49 13.30
C SER A 168 -8.10 2.20 14.28
N LYS A 169 -8.31 1.62 15.46
CA LYS A 169 -9.13 2.25 16.52
C LYS A 169 -8.52 3.54 17.05
N LEU A 170 -7.20 3.61 17.18
CA LEU A 170 -6.52 4.83 17.59
C LEU A 170 -6.70 5.96 16.57
N LEU A 171 -6.60 5.64 15.28
CA LEU A 171 -6.86 6.60 14.21
C LEU A 171 -8.32 7.10 14.25
N GLU A 172 -9.30 6.19 14.40
CA GLU A 172 -10.72 6.55 14.53
C GLU A 172 -10.96 7.51 15.71
N ILE A 173 -10.37 7.22 16.88
CA ILE A 173 -10.46 8.10 18.07
C ILE A 173 -9.85 9.48 17.77
N GLN A 174 -8.71 9.53 17.10
CA GLN A 174 -8.06 10.79 16.76
C GLN A 174 -8.91 11.61 15.77
N THR A 175 -9.50 10.97 14.77
CA THR A 175 -10.39 11.62 13.80
C THR A 175 -11.64 12.16 14.46
N GLU A 176 -12.30 11.37 15.31
CA GLU A 176 -13.51 11.80 16.02
C GLU A 176 -13.20 12.94 17.02
N LYS A 177 -12.05 12.88 17.70
CA LYS A 177 -11.58 13.95 18.58
C LYS A 177 -11.38 15.27 17.82
N ASN A 178 -10.79 15.21 16.62
CA ASN A 178 -10.61 16.40 15.79
C ASN A 178 -11.97 16.96 15.36
N LYS A 179 -12.89 16.10 14.93
CA LYS A 179 -14.26 16.50 14.58
C LYS A 179 -15.00 17.18 15.73
N GLN A 180 -14.94 16.62 16.94
CA GLN A 180 -15.53 17.25 18.12
C GLN A 180 -14.94 18.63 18.41
N LYS A 181 -13.63 18.80 18.22
CA LYS A 181 -12.97 20.09 18.39
C LYS A 181 -13.46 21.10 17.34
N ASP A 182 -13.63 20.67 16.10
CA ASP A 182 -14.14 21.51 15.01
C ASP A 182 -15.61 21.89 15.26
N ASP A 183 -16.44 20.94 15.66
CA ASP A 183 -17.85 21.18 16.02
C ASP A 183 -17.97 22.18 17.19
N LEU A 184 -17.13 22.04 18.22
CA LEU A 184 -17.06 22.98 19.34
C LEU A 184 -16.66 24.38 18.85
N ALA A 185 -15.65 24.49 17.99
CA ALA A 185 -15.19 25.76 17.44
C ALA A 185 -16.27 26.44 16.57
N ILE A 186 -17.05 25.66 15.81
CA ILE A 186 -18.18 26.17 15.03
C ILE A 186 -19.28 26.68 15.96
N MET A 187 -19.61 25.91 17.01
CA MET A 187 -20.64 26.29 17.98
C MET A 187 -20.27 27.57 18.74
N GLU A 188 -19.05 27.66 19.28
CA GLU A 188 -18.53 28.82 20.00
C GLU A 188 -18.49 30.06 19.10
N ASN A 189 -18.14 29.89 17.83
CA ASN A 189 -18.15 30.99 16.87
C ASN A 189 -19.54 31.33 16.32
N SER A 190 -20.58 30.54 16.61
CA SER A 190 -21.89 30.76 16.04
C SER A 190 -22.48 32.10 16.49
N ASP A 191 -22.94 32.87 15.52
CA ASP A 191 -23.55 34.19 15.76
C ASP A 191 -24.77 34.10 16.68
N LYS A 192 -25.46 32.95 16.68
CA LYS A 192 -26.59 32.67 17.58
C LYS A 192 -26.16 32.62 19.06
N ILE A 193 -25.03 32.00 19.40
CA ILE A 193 -24.55 31.97 20.79
C ILE A 193 -24.05 33.35 21.21
N LYS A 194 -23.32 34.05 20.34
CA LYS A 194 -22.86 35.42 20.60
C LYS A 194 -24.03 36.38 20.82
N THR A 195 -25.08 36.30 20.00
CA THR A 195 -26.28 37.14 20.17
C THR A 195 -27.04 36.82 21.44
N VAL A 196 -27.18 35.54 21.81
CA VAL A 196 -27.80 35.16 23.09
C VAL A 196 -26.98 35.65 24.29
N GLN A 197 -25.65 35.54 24.25
CA GLN A 197 -24.77 36.10 25.29
C GLN A 197 -24.90 37.63 25.41
N GLN A 198 -24.94 38.33 24.28
CA GLN A 198 -25.14 39.78 24.24
C GLN A 198 -26.49 40.17 24.85
N ASN A 199 -27.57 39.47 24.46
CA ASN A 199 -28.92 39.72 24.97
C ASN A 199 -29.01 39.45 26.48
N LEU A 200 -28.39 38.37 26.95
CA LEU A 200 -28.31 38.06 28.38
C LEU A 200 -27.56 39.17 29.14
N GLN A 201 -26.46 39.67 28.58
CA GLN A 201 -25.70 40.76 29.18
C GLN A 201 -26.52 42.06 29.24
N THR A 202 -27.29 42.39 28.19
CA THR A 202 -28.18 43.55 28.21
C THR A 202 -29.31 43.38 29.23
N GLU A 203 -29.89 42.20 29.36
CA GLU A 203 -30.94 41.91 30.36
C GLU A 203 -30.40 42.02 31.80
N ILE A 204 -29.18 41.54 32.05
CA ILE A 204 -28.50 41.71 33.35
C ILE A 204 -28.29 43.21 33.65
N GLN A 205 -27.85 44.00 32.68
CA GLN A 205 -27.65 45.44 32.86
C GLN A 205 -28.97 46.17 33.16
N VAL A 206 -30.03 45.89 32.38
CA VAL A 206 -31.36 46.46 32.61
C VAL A 206 -31.88 46.10 33.98
N THR A 207 -31.78 44.82 34.37
CA THR A 207 -32.19 44.35 35.69
C THR A 207 -31.42 45.03 36.81
N THR A 208 -30.11 45.23 36.64
CA THR A 208 -29.26 45.95 37.61
C THR A 208 -29.68 47.41 37.77
N VAL A 209 -29.98 48.10 36.65
CA VAL A 209 -30.48 49.49 36.71
C VAL A 209 -31.82 49.55 37.43
N ILE A 210 -32.74 48.65 37.11
CA ILE A 210 -34.05 48.56 37.78
C ILE A 210 -33.87 48.32 39.29
N GLN A 211 -32.99 47.39 39.66
CA GLN A 211 -32.62 47.08 41.04
C GLN A 211 -32.10 48.33 41.78
N HIS A 212 -31.19 49.10 41.17
CA HIS A 212 -30.68 50.36 41.72
C HIS A 212 -31.76 51.44 41.85
N VAL A 213 -32.67 51.55 40.87
CA VAL A 213 -33.80 52.51 40.94
C VAL A 213 -34.73 52.17 42.10
N PHE A 214 -35.08 50.90 42.28
CA PHE A 214 -35.92 50.47 43.41
C PHE A 214 -35.22 50.70 44.76
N GLN A 215 -33.93 50.38 44.89
CA GLN A 215 -33.16 50.70 46.10
C GLN A 215 -33.22 52.20 46.43
N ASN A 216 -32.93 53.07 45.45
CA ASN A 216 -32.93 54.52 45.64
C ASN A 216 -34.31 55.06 46.00
N LEU A 217 -35.37 54.52 45.40
CA LEU A 217 -36.75 54.92 45.71
C LEU A 217 -37.11 54.55 47.15
N ILE A 218 -36.77 53.35 47.60
CA ILE A 218 -37.01 52.88 48.97
C ILE A 218 -36.24 53.75 49.96
N LEU A 219 -34.95 53.99 49.72
CA LEU A 219 -34.11 54.86 50.57
C LEU A 219 -34.62 56.31 50.61
N GLY A 220 -35.03 56.86 49.46
CA GLY A 220 -35.55 58.23 49.33
C GLY A 220 -36.94 58.44 49.93
N SER A 221 -37.76 57.39 50.00
CA SER A 221 -39.12 57.43 50.56
C SER A 221 -39.17 57.66 52.08
N LYS A 222 -38.03 57.53 52.78
CA LYS A 222 -37.92 57.55 54.25
C LYS A 222 -38.85 56.56 54.98
N ALA A 223 -39.33 55.52 54.29
CA ALA A 223 -40.05 54.43 54.92
C ALA A 223 -39.10 53.69 55.89
N ASN A 224 -39.57 53.33 57.09
CA ASN A 224 -38.80 52.55 58.08
C ASN A 224 -38.70 51.08 57.65
N TRP A 225 -37.98 50.82 56.56
CA TRP A 225 -37.83 49.51 55.96
C TRP A 225 -37.10 48.48 56.83
N ALA A 226 -36.41 48.94 57.87
CA ALA A 226 -35.72 48.09 58.82
C ALA A 226 -36.63 47.50 59.92
N GLU A 227 -37.83 48.05 60.13
CA GLU A 227 -38.78 47.60 61.17
C GLU A 227 -39.65 46.42 60.69
N ASP A 228 -40.01 46.40 59.41
CA ASP A 228 -40.74 45.27 58.81
C ASP A 228 -39.76 44.20 58.33
N SER A 229 -39.83 43.01 58.95
CA SER A 229 -38.98 41.87 58.60
C SER A 229 -39.14 41.41 57.16
N ALA A 230 -40.35 41.48 56.58
CA ALA A 230 -40.58 41.06 55.20
C ALA A 230 -39.98 42.07 54.22
N PHE A 231 -40.13 43.37 54.51
CA PHE A 231 -39.60 44.42 53.67
C PHE A 231 -38.07 44.52 53.72
N LYS A 232 -37.48 44.31 54.90
CA LYS A 232 -36.03 44.17 55.08
C LYS A 232 -35.43 43.07 54.21
N GLU A 233 -36.09 41.92 54.11
CA GLU A 233 -35.61 40.80 53.29
C GLU A 233 -35.63 41.13 51.79
N ILE A 234 -36.68 41.81 51.32
CA ILE A 234 -36.79 42.27 49.92
C ILE A 234 -35.66 43.25 49.58
N VAL A 235 -35.37 44.21 50.47
CA VAL A 235 -34.28 45.19 50.28
C VAL A 235 -32.91 44.50 50.24
N LEU A 236 -32.67 43.51 51.11
CA LEU A 236 -31.41 42.74 51.11
C LEU A 236 -31.25 41.85 49.87
N GLN A 237 -32.34 41.31 49.33
CA GLN A 237 -32.30 40.58 48.06
C GLN A 237 -32.01 41.52 46.88
N LEU A 238 -32.58 42.72 46.90
CA LEU A 238 -32.24 43.79 45.96
C LEU A 238 -30.79 44.25 46.10
N GLU A 239 -30.04 43.93 47.14
CA GLU A 239 -28.61 44.28 47.23
C GLU A 239 -27.70 43.25 46.52
N LYS A 240 -28.21 42.04 46.25
CA LYS A 240 -27.45 40.98 45.58
C LYS A 240 -27.41 41.23 44.07
N ASN A 241 -26.29 41.74 43.58
CA ASN A 241 -26.08 41.91 42.14
C ASN A 241 -26.04 40.55 41.43
N LEU A 242 -26.71 40.47 40.29
CA LEU A 242 -26.63 39.32 39.38
C LEU A 242 -25.27 39.36 38.66
N THR A 243 -24.25 38.75 39.24
CA THR A 243 -22.96 38.56 38.57
C THR A 243 -22.96 37.28 37.74
N MET A 244 -22.41 37.34 36.53
CA MET A 244 -22.09 36.11 35.79
C MET A 244 -21.13 35.27 36.64
N ILE A 245 -21.52 34.03 36.93
CA ILE A 245 -20.57 32.99 37.32
C ILE A 245 -19.68 32.78 36.09
N LYS A 246 -18.39 33.10 36.24
CA LYS A 246 -17.36 32.88 35.23
C LYS A 246 -17.08 31.40 35.03
#